data_AF-A0A5J5G8S9-F1
#
_entry.id   AF-A0A5J5G8S9-F1
#
_cell.length_a   1.000
_cell.length_b   1.000
_cell.length_c   1.000
_cell.angle_alpha   90.00
_cell.angle_beta   90.00
_cell.angle_gamma   90.00
#
_symmetry.space_group_name_H-M   'P 1'
#
loop_
_entity.id
_entity.type
_entity.pdbx_description
1 polymer ?
#
loop_
_entity_poly.entity_id
_entity_poly.type
_entity_poly.pdbx_seq_one_letter_code
_entity_poly.pdbx_strand_id
1 'polypeptide(L)'
;MAFMIAQRAFLKVYLITLVERHQGYGYQMLEDLRRDFKNYGYSPPQSEVYRALHELVQQGILYRTKQLKGNDPKVDFQEIVLYHFTPDGQEKAKLYKKQIKTDLDRCLGLLHKAVADNYGP
;
A
#
# COMPACT_ATOMS: atom_id res chain seq x y z
N MET A 1 9.72 -12.28 -17.72
CA MET A 1 10.22 -12.95 -16.50
C MET A 1 10.35 -11.91 -15.39
N ALA A 2 9.78 -12.15 -14.21
CA ALA A 2 9.91 -11.24 -13.06
C ALA A 2 10.67 -11.96 -11.93
N PHE A 3 11.73 -11.34 -11.41
CA PHE A 3 12.54 -11.88 -10.32
C PHE A 3 11.81 -11.73 -8.97
N MET A 4 11.69 -10.50 -8.48
CA MET A 4 10.96 -10.16 -7.26
C MET A 4 9.73 -9.29 -7.56
N ILE A 5 8.86 -9.15 -6.57
CA ILE A 5 7.75 -8.21 -6.66
C ILE A 5 8.27 -6.78 -6.76
N ALA A 6 7.66 -5.97 -7.64
CA ALA A 6 7.95 -4.55 -7.71
C ALA A 6 7.51 -3.86 -6.41
N GLN A 7 8.35 -2.98 -5.88
CA GLN A 7 8.07 -2.21 -4.65
C GLN A 7 6.68 -1.56 -4.66
N ARG A 8 6.27 -0.99 -5.79
CA ARG A 8 4.97 -0.34 -5.93
C ARG A 8 3.80 -1.31 -5.81
N ALA A 9 3.94 -2.51 -6.37
CA ALA A 9 2.89 -3.53 -6.29
C ALA A 9 2.72 -4.04 -4.85
N PHE A 10 3.84 -4.21 -4.15
CA PHE A 10 3.83 -4.49 -2.71
C PHE A 10 3.11 -3.38 -1.93
N LEU A 11 3.47 -2.11 -2.15
CA LEU A 11 2.84 -0.97 -1.46
C LEU A 11 1.33 -0.90 -1.71
N LYS A 12 0.87 -1.13 -2.94
CA LYS A 12 -0.56 -1.11 -3.27
C LYS A 12 -1.39 -2.09 -2.44
N VAL A 13 -0.89 -3.30 -2.18
CA VAL A 13 -1.62 -4.28 -1.34
C VAL A 13 -1.82 -3.77 0.09
N TYR A 14 -0.79 -3.17 0.67
CA TYR A 14 -0.89 -2.59 2.01
C TYR A 14 -1.81 -1.38 2.03
N LEU A 15 -1.71 -0.49 1.05
CA LEU A 15 -2.57 0.70 0.95
C LEU A 15 -4.05 0.31 0.79
N ILE A 16 -4.35 -0.68 -0.04
CA ILE A 16 -5.70 -1.26 -0.14
C ILE A 16 -6.16 -1.76 1.24
N THR A 17 -5.32 -2.51 1.94
CA THR A 17 -5.64 -3.06 3.27
C THR A 17 -5.86 -1.97 4.33
N LEU A 18 -5.12 -0.87 4.27
CA LEU A 18 -5.31 0.27 5.17
C LEU A 18 -6.64 0.98 4.90
N VAL A 19 -7.04 1.14 3.64
CA VAL A 19 -8.36 1.67 3.28
C VAL A 19 -9.49 0.71 3.73
N GLU A 20 -9.31 -0.61 3.60
CA GLU A 20 -10.25 -1.62 4.14
C GLU A 20 -10.44 -1.46 5.66
N ARG A 21 -9.40 -1.05 6.39
CA ARG A 21 -9.41 -0.82 7.85
C ARG A 21 -9.80 0.61 8.23
N HIS A 22 -10.37 1.39 7.31
CA HIS A 22 -10.76 2.78 7.48
C HIS A 22 -9.62 3.76 7.78
N GLN A 23 -8.37 3.40 7.49
CA GLN A 23 -7.23 4.33 7.52
C GLN A 23 -7.00 4.93 6.12
N GLY A 24 -7.88 5.86 5.75
CA GLY A 24 -7.90 6.48 4.41
C GLY A 24 -7.01 7.70 4.25
N TYR A 25 -6.35 8.21 5.30
CA TYR A 25 -5.54 9.43 5.21
C TYR A 25 -4.13 9.14 4.69
N GLY A 26 -3.80 9.62 3.49
CA GLY A 26 -2.57 9.22 2.79
C GLY A 26 -1.26 9.45 3.56
N TYR A 27 -1.15 10.52 4.35
CA TYR A 27 0.03 10.75 5.18
C TYR A 27 0.10 9.80 6.38
N GLN A 28 -1.02 9.53 7.04
CA GLN A 28 -1.06 8.52 8.11
C GLN A 28 -0.70 7.14 7.58
N MET A 29 -1.23 6.76 6.41
CA MET A 29 -0.87 5.50 5.76
C MET A 29 0.65 5.40 5.52
N LEU A 30 1.30 6.48 5.07
CA LEU A 30 2.75 6.52 4.90
C LEU A 30 3.49 6.29 6.22
N GLU A 31 3.11 6.99 7.28
CA GLU A 31 3.75 6.88 8.59
C GLU A 31 3.52 5.50 9.22
N ASP A 32 2.33 4.92 9.05
CA ASP A 32 2.03 3.56 9.48
C ASP A 32 2.92 2.55 8.77
N LEU A 33 3.07 2.65 7.44
CA LEU A 33 3.97 1.76 6.69
C LEU A 33 5.43 1.93 7.11
N ARG A 34 5.90 3.16 7.32
CA ARG A 34 7.28 3.42 7.79
C ARG A 34 7.52 2.80 9.15
N ARG A 35 6.57 2.95 10.08
CA ARG A 35 6.65 2.36 11.41
C ARG A 35 6.70 0.84 11.33
N ASP A 36 5.75 0.24 10.61
CA ASP A 36 5.55 -1.21 10.60
C ASP A 36 6.70 -1.96 9.91
N PHE A 37 7.33 -1.36 8.90
CA PHE A 37 8.44 -1.98 8.17
C PHE A 37 9.84 -1.62 8.71
N LYS A 38 9.95 -0.70 9.66
CA LYS A 38 11.23 -0.26 10.23
C LYS A 38 12.08 -1.43 10.74
N ASN A 39 11.45 -2.40 11.39
CA ASN A 39 12.13 -3.58 11.96
C ASN A 39 12.70 -4.53 10.88
N TYR A 40 12.22 -4.42 9.65
CA TYR A 40 12.72 -5.16 8.49
C TYR A 40 13.74 -4.35 7.67
N GLY A 41 14.17 -3.18 8.16
CA GLY A 41 15.11 -2.31 7.46
C GLY A 41 14.52 -1.58 6.26
N TYR A 42 13.18 -1.55 6.12
CA TYR A 42 12.50 -0.90 5.00
C TYR A 42 11.70 0.31 5.45
N SER A 43 11.90 1.45 4.77
CA SER A 43 11.14 2.68 4.97
C SER A 43 10.68 3.19 3.61
N PRO A 44 9.37 3.10 3.27
CA PRO A 44 8.90 3.47 1.96
C PRO A 44 9.11 4.96 1.67
N PRO A 45 9.63 5.32 0.48
CA PRO A 45 9.70 6.70 0.05
C PRO A 45 8.30 7.29 -0.08
N GLN A 46 8.14 8.54 0.37
CA GLN A 46 6.88 9.27 0.26
C GLN A 46 6.37 9.30 -1.19
N SER A 47 7.26 9.57 -2.13
CA SER A 47 6.94 9.61 -3.57
C SER A 47 6.35 8.30 -4.08
N GLU A 48 6.88 7.13 -3.68
CA GLU A 48 6.37 5.83 -4.11
C GLU A 48 5.00 5.51 -3.51
N VAL A 49 4.75 5.90 -2.25
CA VAL A 49 3.43 5.73 -1.62
C VAL A 49 2.37 6.56 -2.35
N TYR A 50 2.66 7.83 -2.64
CA TYR A 50 1.70 8.67 -3.37
C TYR A 50 1.52 8.25 -4.84
N ARG A 51 2.57 7.75 -5.51
CA ARG A 51 2.44 7.12 -6.84
C ARG A 51 1.54 5.89 -6.79
N ALA A 52 1.73 5.01 -5.80
CA ALA A 52 0.88 3.84 -5.63
C ALA A 52 -0.59 4.22 -5.40
N LEU A 53 -0.86 5.20 -4.53
CA LEU A 53 -2.20 5.74 -4.30
C LEU A 53 -2.80 6.36 -5.58
N HIS A 54 -2.01 7.11 -6.35
CA HIS A 54 -2.45 7.69 -7.62
C HIS A 54 -2.84 6.61 -8.63
N GLU A 55 -2.03 5.57 -8.78
CA GLU A 55 -2.35 4.46 -9.68
C GLU A 55 -3.59 3.68 -9.23
N LEU A 56 -3.80 3.47 -7.92
CA LEU A 56 -5.03 2.84 -7.40
C LEU A 56 -6.27 3.67 -7.74
N VAL A 57 -6.14 5.00 -7.78
CA VAL A 57 -7.21 5.89 -8.24
C VAL A 57 -7.41 5.79 -9.76
N GLN A 58 -6.35 5.82 -10.55
CA GLN A 58 -6.43 5.65 -12.01
C GLN A 58 -7.03 4.31 -12.44
N GLN A 59 -6.75 3.24 -11.68
CA GLN A 59 -7.32 1.91 -11.89
C GLN A 59 -8.79 1.81 -11.47
N GLY A 60 -9.36 2.89 -10.91
CA GLY A 60 -10.73 2.93 -10.41
C GLY A 60 -10.98 1.98 -9.23
N ILE A 61 -9.93 1.62 -8.49
CA ILE A 61 -10.05 0.88 -7.22
C ILE A 61 -10.43 1.88 -6.12
N LEU A 62 -9.72 3.01 -6.06
CA LEU A 62 -9.96 4.06 -5.09
C LEU A 62 -10.49 5.33 -5.76
N TYR A 63 -11.16 6.17 -4.98
CA TYR A 63 -11.31 7.59 -5.26
C TYR A 63 -10.78 8.38 -4.07
N ARG A 64 -10.53 9.68 -4.27
CA ARG A 64 -10.04 10.57 -3.22
C ARG A 64 -10.99 11.73 -2.98
N THR A 65 -11.09 12.15 -1.72
CA THR A 65 -11.81 13.34 -1.28
C THR A 65 -10.86 14.25 -0.51
N LYS A 66 -11.14 15.55 -0.53
CA LYS A 66 -10.46 16.51 0.35
C LYS A 66 -11.34 16.75 1.58
N GLN A 67 -10.72 16.80 2.74
CA GLN A 67 -11.38 17.17 4.00
C GLN A 67 -10.49 18.15 4.75
N LEU A 68 -11.07 19.08 5.51
CA LEU A 68 -10.32 19.91 6.45
C LEU A 68 -10.05 19.10 7.72
N LYS A 69 -8.81 19.14 8.20
CA LYS A 69 -8.42 18.49 9.44
C LYS A 69 -8.89 19.34 10.62
N GLY A 70 -9.81 18.79 11.42
CA GLY A 70 -10.32 19.44 12.63
C GLY A 70 -11.72 20.04 12.45
N ASN A 71 -12.40 20.27 13.58
CA ASN A 71 -13.72 20.92 13.66
C ASN A 71 -13.62 22.36 14.21
N ASP A 72 -12.41 22.85 14.48
CA ASP A 72 -12.19 24.14 15.15
C ASP A 72 -11.78 25.22 14.13
N PRO A 73 -12.60 26.25 13.89
CA PRO A 73 -12.33 27.30 12.90
C PRO A 73 -11.09 28.14 13.19
N LYS A 74 -10.48 28.02 14.37
CA LYS A 74 -9.33 28.83 14.81
C LYS A 74 -7.99 28.13 14.74
N VAL A 75 -7.96 26.81 14.51
CA VAL A 75 -6.74 25.99 14.62
C VAL A 75 -6.49 25.31 13.28
N ASP A 76 -5.64 25.95 12.47
CA ASP A 76 -4.97 25.42 11.28
C ASP A 76 -5.83 24.66 10.25
N PHE A 77 -6.17 25.37 9.16
CA PHE A 77 -6.77 24.81 7.95
C PHE A 77 -5.79 23.86 7.22
N GLN A 78 -5.62 22.64 7.70
CA GLN A 78 -4.89 21.62 6.95
C GLN A 78 -5.86 20.81 6.08
N GLU A 79 -5.82 21.03 4.75
CA GLU A 79 -6.47 20.12 3.81
C GLU A 79 -5.80 18.75 3.85
N ILE A 80 -6.58 17.71 4.13
CA ILE A 80 -6.16 16.31 4.09
C ILE A 80 -6.84 15.59 2.92
N VAL A 81 -6.13 14.61 2.36
CA VAL A 81 -6.65 13.75 1.28
C VAL A 81 -7.02 12.39 1.88
N LEU A 82 -8.30 12.04 1.75
CA LEU A 82 -8.85 10.76 2.15
C LEU A 82 -9.12 9.88 0.94
N TYR A 83 -8.82 8.59 1.08
CA TYR A 83 -9.02 7.57 0.06
C TYR A 83 -10.12 6.60 0.46
N HIS A 84 -10.96 6.25 -0.51
CA HIS A 84 -12.15 5.42 -0.35
C HIS A 84 -12.27 4.46 -1.53
N PHE A 85 -12.91 3.31 -1.34
CA PHE A 85 -13.24 2.42 -2.45
C PHE A 85 -14.31 3.03 -3.35
N THR A 86 -14.12 2.93 -4.67
CA THR A 86 -15.20 3.17 -5.64
C THR A 86 -16.30 2.09 -5.47
N PRO A 87 -17.50 2.24 -6.10
CA PRO A 87 -18.56 1.23 -6.00
C PRO A 87 -18.08 -0.19 -6.35
N ASP A 88 -17.27 -0.34 -7.41
CA ASP A 88 -16.68 -1.63 -7.81
C ASP A 88 -15.26 -1.86 -7.24
N GLY A 89 -14.78 -0.93 -6.42
CA GLY A 89 -13.39 -0.85 -5.99
C GLY A 89 -12.97 -2.01 -5.11
N GLN A 90 -13.87 -2.49 -4.26
CA GLN A 90 -13.60 -3.62 -3.36
C GLN A 90 -13.36 -4.92 -4.13
N GLU A 91 -14.15 -5.21 -5.17
CA GLU A 91 -13.95 -6.42 -5.97
C GLU A 91 -12.66 -6.33 -6.81
N LYS A 92 -12.39 -5.15 -7.41
CA LYS A 92 -11.12 -4.90 -8.11
C LYS A 92 -9.92 -5.07 -7.18
N ALA A 93 -10.02 -4.56 -5.95
CA ALA A 93 -8.99 -4.71 -4.93
C ALA A 93 -8.76 -6.17 -4.53
N LYS A 94 -9.82 -6.95 -4.38
CA LYS A 94 -9.75 -8.38 -4.10
C LYS A 94 -9.04 -9.15 -5.21
N LEU A 95 -9.38 -8.87 -6.48
CA LEU A 95 -8.70 -9.46 -7.63
C LEU A 95 -7.22 -9.08 -7.67
N TYR A 96 -6.91 -7.80 -7.41
CA TYR A 96 -5.53 -7.32 -7.32
C TYR A 96 -4.75 -8.04 -6.22
N LYS A 97 -5.29 -8.13 -5.00
CA LYS A 97 -4.66 -8.83 -3.87
C LYS A 97 -4.43 -10.31 -4.19
N LYS A 98 -5.36 -10.96 -4.90
CA LYS A 98 -5.20 -12.36 -5.34
C LYS A 98 -4.02 -12.52 -6.30
N GLN A 99 -3.90 -11.62 -7.28
CA GLN A 99 -2.76 -11.62 -8.21
C GLN A 99 -1.43 -11.41 -7.47
N ILE A 100 -1.38 -10.42 -6.59
CA ILE A 100 -0.16 -10.13 -5.82
C ILE A 100 0.20 -11.25 -4.86
N LYS A 101 -0.78 -11.97 -4.28
CA LYS A 101 -0.49 -13.15 -3.46
C LYS A 101 0.29 -14.20 -4.26
N THR A 102 -0.14 -14.51 -5.49
CA THR A 102 0.58 -15.45 -6.36
C THR A 102 2.03 -15.00 -6.60
N ASP A 103 2.24 -13.70 -6.82
CA ASP A 103 3.60 -13.15 -7.00
C ASP A 103 4.44 -13.24 -5.72
N LEU A 104 3.85 -12.98 -4.56
CA LEU A 104 4.52 -13.10 -3.25
C LEU A 104 4.89 -14.55 -2.94
N ASP A 105 3.97 -15.50 -3.16
CA ASP A 105 4.22 -16.93 -2.96
C ASP A 105 5.40 -17.40 -3.83
N ARG A 106 5.46 -16.93 -5.07
CA ARG A 106 6.59 -17.19 -5.98
C ARG A 106 7.90 -16.57 -5.47
N CYS A 107 7.86 -15.33 -4.99
CA CYS A 107 9.06 -14.67 -4.43
C CYS A 107 9.58 -15.41 -3.19
N LEU A 108 8.68 -15.84 -2.30
CA LEU A 108 9.04 -16.65 -1.13
C LEU A 108 9.72 -17.97 -1.54
N GLY A 109 9.18 -18.66 -2.55
CA GLY A 109 9.80 -19.88 -3.09
C GLY A 109 11.23 -19.65 -3.61
N LEU A 110 11.46 -18.54 -4.33
CA LEU A 110 12.79 -18.17 -4.81
C LEU A 110 13.76 -17.89 -3.66
N LEU A 111 13.31 -17.14 -2.63
CA LEU A 111 14.13 -16.80 -1.46
C LEU A 111 14.45 -18.05 -0.64
N HIS A 112 13.47 -18.91 -0.37
CA HIS A 112 13.68 -20.17 0.34
C HIS A 112 14.67 -21.07 -0.40
N LYS A 113 14.54 -21.19 -1.73
CA LYS A 113 15.51 -21.94 -2.53
C LYS A 113 16.92 -21.37 -2.41
N ALA A 114 17.08 -20.05 -2.55
CA ALA A 114 18.38 -19.40 -2.43
C ALA A 114 19.02 -19.63 -1.05
N VAL A 115 18.21 -19.58 0.02
CA VAL A 115 18.70 -19.86 1.37
C VAL A 115 19.12 -21.32 1.51
N ALA A 116 18.29 -22.27 1.06
CA ALA A 116 18.57 -23.70 1.18
C ALA A 116 19.82 -24.12 0.38
N ASP A 117 19.95 -23.66 -0.87
CA ASP A 117 21.05 -24.06 -1.75
C ASP A 117 22.42 -23.54 -1.28
N ASN A 118 22.47 -22.41 -0.55
CA ASN A 118 23.73 -21.72 -0.21
C ASN A 118 24.06 -21.74 1.28
N TYR A 119 23.08 -21.98 2.15
CA TYR A 119 23.22 -21.93 3.60
C TYR A 119 22.48 -23.06 4.33
N GLY A 120 21.92 -24.03 3.58
CA GLY A 120 21.42 -25.28 4.17
C GLY A 120 22.55 -26.09 4.84
N PRO A 121 22.21 -26.98 5.79
CA PRO A 121 23.20 -27.84 6.46
C PRO A 121 23.97 -28.74 5.50
#